data_AF-A0A059L8F2-F1
#
_entry.id   AF-A0A059L8F2-F1
#
_cell.length_a   1.000
_cell.length_b   1.000
_cell.length_c   1.000
_cell.angle_alpha   90.00
_cell.angle_beta   90.00
_cell.angle_gamma   90.00
#
_symmetry.space_group_name_H-M   'P 1'
#
loop_
_entity.id
_entity.type
_entity.pdbx_description
1 polymer ?
#
loop_
_entity_poly.entity_id
_entity_poly.type
_entity_poly.pdbx_seq_one_letter_code
_entity_poly.pdbx_strand_id
1 'polypeptide(L)'
;MTEHQVINPLSTGTDYEALAARFRPIVQRIAAGAVEREQSRNLPYEPIQWLKDAGFGAVRVPVEYGGGGASLPQLFELLIELAEADSNVPQALRGHFAFAEDRLNSPPGPGRDLWFKRFVDGDIAGNAWTEIGSVAIGDVITKVSPHGDQWRLNGEKFYSTGSLFSDWIDVYAQRSDTGGDVIAAVRTRQPGIVQSDDWDGFGQRTTGSGTSRFIDADVEAENIIDFATRFKYQTAFYQLVLLATLAGIGRAALRDVAHQVRERKRIYSHGNAQHVSQDSQVQQVVGEIAALVYAAEASALRAAQPAQRAYLARFSGDDALEQEANVAAEIESAKAQVVVSELIQRATTELFNALGASDTRVGKSLDRHWRNARTVSSHNPVIYKARIVGDWVINGTEPPFVWQIGNGPQHK
;
A
#
# COMPACT_ATOMS: atom_id res chain seq x y z
N MET A 1 -25.60 18.69 34.72
CA MET A 1 -24.41 18.00 34.19
C MET A 1 -24.54 18.05 32.69
N THR A 2 -23.85 18.99 32.06
CA THR A 2 -23.75 19.07 30.60
C THR A 2 -23.03 17.80 30.15
N GLU A 3 -23.70 16.96 29.34
CA GLU A 3 -23.04 15.90 28.60
C GLU A 3 -21.87 16.54 27.84
N HIS A 4 -20.65 16.27 28.29
CA HIS A 4 -19.48 16.52 27.45
C HIS A 4 -19.61 15.58 26.28
N GLN A 5 -20.17 16.09 25.18
CA GLN A 5 -20.16 15.43 23.89
C GLN A 5 -18.69 15.14 23.59
N VAL A 6 -18.29 13.86 23.70
CA VAL A 6 -16.92 13.45 23.40
C VAL A 6 -16.72 13.69 21.91
N ILE A 7 -16.13 14.84 21.57
CA ILE A 7 -15.74 15.14 20.20
C ILE A 7 -14.67 14.10 19.85
N ASN A 8 -14.99 13.20 18.93
CA ASN A 8 -14.01 12.31 18.33
C ASN A 8 -13.40 13.07 17.14
N PRO A 9 -12.22 13.71 17.27
CA PRO A 9 -11.67 14.48 16.17
C PRO A 9 -11.36 13.52 15.03
N LEU A 10 -12.06 13.74 13.91
CA LEU A 10 -11.95 12.91 12.73
C LEU A 10 -10.93 13.47 11.76
N SER A 11 -10.39 12.55 10.99
CA SER A 11 -9.37 12.77 10.01
C SER A 11 -9.97 13.18 8.67
N THR A 12 -10.40 14.44 8.57
CA THR A 12 -11.22 14.98 7.46
C THR A 12 -10.43 15.69 6.36
N GLY A 13 -9.17 16.05 6.61
CA GLY A 13 -8.34 16.82 5.67
C GLY A 13 -7.57 17.96 6.34
N THR A 14 -6.45 18.32 5.72
CA THR A 14 -5.61 19.46 6.10
C THR A 14 -5.22 20.29 4.87
N ASP A 15 -4.36 21.30 5.01
CA ASP A 15 -3.70 21.94 3.87
C ASP A 15 -2.70 20.94 3.25
N TYR A 16 -3.04 20.42 2.07
CA TYR A 16 -2.23 19.42 1.39
C TYR A 16 -0.83 19.93 1.05
N GLU A 17 -0.70 21.16 0.56
CA GLU A 17 0.59 21.69 0.12
C GLU A 17 1.52 21.93 1.31
N ALA A 18 0.97 22.41 2.44
CA ALA A 18 1.73 22.54 3.67
C ALA A 18 2.18 21.17 4.22
N LEU A 19 1.29 20.16 4.17
CA LEU A 19 1.61 18.79 4.60
C LEU A 19 2.69 18.17 3.70
N ALA A 20 2.51 18.21 2.38
CA ALA A 20 3.43 17.64 1.40
C ALA A 20 4.80 18.33 1.42
N ALA A 21 4.85 19.65 1.58
CA ALA A 21 6.10 20.41 1.70
C ALA A 21 7.00 19.89 2.83
N ARG A 22 6.43 19.35 3.92
CA ARG A 22 7.18 18.75 5.03
C ARG A 22 7.95 17.49 4.62
N PHE A 23 7.43 16.73 3.65
CA PHE A 23 7.99 15.44 3.23
C PHE A 23 8.76 15.50 1.91
N ARG A 24 8.47 16.46 1.02
CA ARG A 24 9.13 16.59 -0.30
C ARG A 24 10.66 16.57 -0.25
N PRO A 25 11.36 17.23 0.69
CA PRO A 25 12.82 17.11 0.80
C PRO A 25 13.29 15.67 1.07
N ILE A 26 12.54 14.91 1.86
CA ILE A 26 12.82 13.50 2.18
C ILE A 26 12.53 12.64 0.96
N VAL A 27 11.39 12.85 0.29
CA VAL A 27 11.04 12.16 -0.96
C VAL A 27 12.11 12.37 -2.03
N GLN A 28 12.63 13.59 -2.17
CA GLN A 28 13.75 13.89 -3.09
C GLN A 28 15.03 13.15 -2.70
N ARG A 29 15.36 13.09 -1.41
CA ARG A 29 16.50 12.32 -0.89
C ARG A 29 16.34 10.82 -1.17
N ILE A 30 15.13 10.29 -1.02
CA ILE A 30 14.81 8.89 -1.35
C ILE A 30 15.00 8.64 -2.86
N ALA A 31 14.48 9.54 -3.71
CA ALA A 31 14.57 9.43 -5.16
C ALA A 31 16.03 9.37 -5.66
N ALA A 32 16.93 10.15 -5.05
CA ALA A 32 18.34 10.20 -5.43
C ALA A 32 19.06 8.84 -5.32
N GLY A 33 18.63 7.97 -4.40
CA GLY A 33 19.22 6.63 -4.22
C GLY A 33 18.40 5.47 -4.80
N ALA A 34 17.25 5.73 -5.43
CA ALA A 34 16.30 4.68 -5.81
C ALA A 34 16.85 3.72 -6.88
N VAL A 35 17.56 4.24 -7.88
CA VAL A 35 18.15 3.40 -8.95
C VAL A 35 19.26 2.51 -8.40
N GLU A 36 20.11 3.04 -7.52
CA GLU A 36 21.17 2.25 -6.88
C GLU A 36 20.58 1.12 -6.03
N ARG A 37 19.54 1.41 -5.22
CA ARG A 37 18.83 0.40 -4.44
C ARG A 37 18.21 -0.69 -5.30
N GLU A 38 17.58 -0.31 -6.43
CA GLU A 38 17.02 -1.28 -7.38
C GLU A 38 18.10 -2.21 -7.96
N GLN A 39 19.25 -1.67 -8.36
CA GLN A 39 20.34 -2.43 -8.97
C GLN A 39 21.05 -3.36 -7.98
N SER A 40 21.29 -2.87 -6.76
CA SER A 40 21.99 -3.59 -5.69
C SER A 40 21.08 -4.46 -4.82
N ARG A 41 19.76 -4.33 -4.95
CA ARG A 41 18.75 -4.91 -4.03
C ARG A 41 18.97 -4.48 -2.57
N ASN A 42 19.41 -3.24 -2.35
CA ASN A 42 19.55 -2.68 -1.00
C ASN A 42 18.17 -2.32 -0.44
N LEU A 43 17.79 -2.95 0.68
CA LEU A 43 16.52 -2.67 1.35
C LEU A 43 16.46 -1.23 1.89
N PRO A 44 15.30 -0.55 1.83
CA PRO A 44 15.14 0.87 2.15
C PRO A 44 15.08 1.18 3.66
N TYR A 45 15.96 0.59 4.48
CA TYR A 45 15.99 0.87 5.93
C TYR A 45 16.17 2.36 6.24
N GLU A 46 17.14 3.02 5.60
CA GLU A 46 17.38 4.45 5.79
C GLU A 46 16.21 5.33 5.29
N PRO A 47 15.68 5.15 4.06
CA PRO A 47 14.45 5.81 3.62
C PRO A 47 13.28 5.68 4.61
N ILE A 48 13.03 4.47 5.13
CA ILE A 48 11.96 4.24 6.10
C ILE A 48 12.25 4.99 7.40
N GLN A 49 13.49 4.96 7.90
CA GLN A 49 13.87 5.70 9.10
C GLN A 49 13.68 7.22 8.93
N TRP A 50 14.07 7.80 7.79
CA TRP A 50 13.84 9.23 7.53
C TRP A 50 12.35 9.59 7.54
N LEU A 51 11.49 8.71 7.02
CA LEU A 51 10.04 8.90 7.04
C LEU A 51 9.48 8.79 8.47
N LYS A 52 9.98 7.85 9.29
CA LYS A 52 9.63 7.72 10.72
C LYS A 52 9.99 8.99 11.48
N ASP A 53 11.25 9.44 11.35
CA ASP A 53 11.77 10.64 12.03
C ASP A 53 10.98 11.92 11.67
N ALA A 54 10.43 11.97 10.45
CA ALA A 54 9.62 13.08 9.98
C ALA A 54 8.12 12.96 10.32
N GLY A 55 7.71 11.89 11.00
CA GLY A 55 6.32 11.64 11.38
C GLY A 55 5.41 11.27 10.20
N PHE A 56 5.95 10.67 9.14
CA PHE A 56 5.17 10.24 7.97
C PHE A 56 4.15 9.14 8.33
N GLY A 57 4.45 8.28 9.30
CA GLY A 57 3.51 7.26 9.77
C GLY A 57 2.25 7.83 10.43
N ALA A 58 2.33 9.04 10.98
CA ALA A 58 1.23 9.70 11.66
C ALA A 58 0.46 10.72 10.79
N VAL A 59 0.69 10.78 9.47
CA VAL A 59 0.01 11.75 8.58
C VAL A 59 -1.52 11.68 8.69
N ARG A 60 -2.01 10.49 9.01
CA ARG A 60 -3.42 10.17 9.12
C ARG A 60 -4.00 10.32 10.52
N VAL A 61 -3.17 10.41 11.56
CA VAL A 61 -3.61 10.65 12.95
C VAL A 61 -4.17 12.09 13.05
N PRO A 62 -5.28 12.35 13.77
CA PRO A 62 -5.82 13.71 13.91
C PRO A 62 -4.83 14.67 14.56
N VAL A 63 -4.95 15.97 14.24
CA VAL A 63 -4.02 17.01 14.70
C VAL A 63 -4.02 17.13 16.23
N GLU A 64 -5.18 16.92 16.85
CA GLU A 64 -5.40 16.94 18.29
C GLU A 64 -4.60 15.85 19.04
N TYR A 65 -4.22 14.77 18.34
CA TYR A 65 -3.36 13.71 18.86
C TYR A 65 -1.89 13.89 18.43
N GLY A 66 -1.54 14.99 17.76
CA GLY A 66 -0.18 15.29 17.28
C GLY A 66 0.13 14.78 15.87
N GLY A 67 -0.87 14.29 15.12
CA GLY A 67 -0.72 13.80 13.76
C GLY A 67 -0.88 14.86 12.67
N GLY A 68 -0.96 14.41 11.42
CA GLY A 68 -1.12 15.29 10.24
C GLY A 68 -2.56 15.64 9.87
N GLY A 69 -3.54 14.88 10.35
CA GLY A 69 -4.97 15.13 10.11
C GLY A 69 -5.38 15.12 8.63
N ALA A 70 -4.65 14.42 7.75
CA ALA A 70 -4.92 14.37 6.31
C ALA A 70 -6.38 13.95 5.94
N SER A 71 -6.73 13.78 4.67
CA SER A 71 -7.86 12.94 4.24
C SER A 71 -7.30 11.66 3.60
N LEU A 72 -8.10 10.61 3.40
CA LEU A 72 -7.65 9.45 2.63
C LEU A 72 -7.16 9.85 1.23
N PRO A 73 -7.87 10.70 0.46
CA PRO A 73 -7.34 11.28 -0.77
C PRO A 73 -5.95 11.91 -0.63
N GLN A 74 -5.73 12.71 0.42
CA GLN A 74 -4.43 13.35 0.67
C GLN A 74 -3.35 12.33 1.05
N LEU A 75 -3.67 11.28 1.82
CA LEU A 75 -2.75 10.17 2.05
C LEU A 75 -2.33 9.53 0.73
N PHE A 76 -3.28 9.19 -0.13
CA PHE A 76 -2.96 8.51 -1.39
C PHE A 76 -2.21 9.42 -2.36
N GLU A 77 -2.44 10.73 -2.33
CA GLU A 77 -1.63 11.70 -3.07
C GLU A 77 -0.17 11.74 -2.58
N LEU A 78 0.06 11.74 -1.26
CA LEU A 78 1.41 11.60 -0.69
C LEU A 78 2.08 10.27 -1.07
N LEU A 79 1.31 9.17 -1.07
CA LEU A 79 1.83 7.86 -1.47
C LEU A 79 2.18 7.80 -2.96
N ILE A 80 1.49 8.56 -3.83
CA ILE A 80 1.85 8.72 -5.25
C ILE A 80 3.17 9.48 -5.37
N GLU A 81 3.35 10.60 -4.67
CA GLU A 81 4.62 11.35 -4.65
C GLU A 81 5.78 10.46 -4.16
N LEU A 82 5.54 9.66 -3.11
CA LEU A 82 6.54 8.73 -2.57
C LEU A 82 6.84 7.58 -3.54
N ALA A 83 5.84 7.02 -4.22
CA ALA A 83 6.00 5.97 -5.22
C ALA A 83 6.76 6.47 -6.46
N GLU A 84 6.64 7.75 -6.81
CA GLU A 84 7.43 8.36 -7.88
C GLU A 84 8.92 8.40 -7.54
N ALA A 85 9.26 8.52 -6.26
CA ALA A 85 10.63 8.46 -5.77
C ALA A 85 11.14 7.01 -5.72
N ASP A 86 10.40 6.11 -5.08
CA ASP A 86 10.73 4.69 -4.97
C ASP A 86 9.46 3.86 -4.71
N SER A 87 9.01 3.09 -5.70
CA SER A 87 7.76 2.33 -5.63
C SER A 87 7.75 1.22 -4.59
N ASN A 88 8.90 0.79 -4.08
CA ASN A 88 8.99 -0.22 -3.03
C ASN A 88 8.54 0.33 -1.66
N VAL A 89 8.80 1.62 -1.41
CA VAL A 89 8.60 2.25 -0.10
C VAL A 89 7.11 2.36 0.29
N PRO A 90 6.19 2.87 -0.55
CA PRO A 90 4.78 2.92 -0.18
C PRO A 90 4.15 1.52 -0.09
N GLN A 91 4.63 0.55 -0.88
CA GLN A 91 4.20 -0.84 -0.70
C GLN A 91 4.72 -1.43 0.61
N ALA A 92 5.96 -1.14 1.02
CA ALA A 92 6.48 -1.54 2.34
C ALA A 92 5.66 -0.94 3.49
N LEU A 93 5.18 0.31 3.34
CA LEU A 93 4.33 0.97 4.35
C LEU A 93 2.84 0.57 4.27
N ARG A 94 2.45 -0.33 3.36
CA ARG A 94 1.06 -0.75 3.14
C ARG A 94 0.41 -1.32 4.41
N GLY A 95 1.13 -2.20 5.11
CA GLY A 95 0.68 -2.78 6.38
C GLY A 95 0.48 -1.70 7.45
N HIS A 96 1.42 -0.75 7.52
CA HIS A 96 1.38 0.31 8.52
C HIS A 96 0.15 1.19 8.36
N PHE A 97 -0.09 1.67 7.15
CA PHE A 97 -1.23 2.54 6.90
C PHE A 97 -2.57 1.81 7.08
N ALA A 98 -2.64 0.51 6.77
CA ALA A 98 -3.85 -0.28 7.04
C ALA A 98 -4.09 -0.46 8.54
N PHE A 99 -3.03 -0.70 9.32
CA PHE A 99 -3.16 -0.81 10.78
C PHE A 99 -3.48 0.54 11.43
N ALA A 100 -2.86 1.63 10.96
CA ALA A 100 -3.20 2.98 11.41
C ALA A 100 -4.66 3.34 11.11
N GLU A 101 -5.14 2.98 9.91
CA GLU A 101 -6.54 3.17 9.52
C GLU A 101 -7.50 2.35 10.39
N ASP A 102 -7.11 1.12 10.73
CA ASP A 102 -7.87 0.29 11.66
C ASP A 102 -8.01 0.95 13.04
N ARG A 103 -6.90 1.50 13.58
CA ARG A 103 -6.94 2.27 14.83
C ARG A 103 -7.80 3.53 14.70
N LEU A 104 -7.77 4.21 13.55
CA LEU A 104 -8.60 5.39 13.29
C LEU A 104 -10.10 5.08 13.28
N ASN A 105 -10.50 3.87 12.92
CA ASN A 105 -11.89 3.39 12.90
C ASN A 105 -12.34 2.79 14.24
N SER A 106 -11.44 2.64 15.21
CA SER A 106 -11.76 2.10 16.52
C SER A 106 -12.45 3.16 17.42
N PRO A 107 -13.33 2.73 18.34
CA PRO A 107 -13.96 3.65 19.29
C PRO A 107 -12.93 4.42 20.12
N PRO A 108 -13.23 5.66 20.55
CA PRO A 108 -12.38 6.39 21.47
C PRO A 108 -12.08 5.61 22.75
N GLY A 109 -10.81 5.57 23.14
CA GLY A 109 -10.39 4.92 24.37
C GLY A 109 -8.87 4.77 24.50
N PRO A 110 -8.39 4.35 25.69
CA PRO A 110 -6.97 4.31 26.02
C PRO A 110 -6.11 3.49 25.04
N GLY A 111 -6.63 2.35 24.57
CA GLY A 111 -5.92 1.50 23.61
C GLY A 111 -5.70 2.18 22.26
N ARG A 112 -6.71 2.88 21.74
CA ARG A 112 -6.59 3.65 20.50
C ARG A 112 -5.61 4.80 20.65
N ASP A 113 -5.75 5.58 21.72
CA ASP A 113 -4.95 6.78 21.94
C ASP A 113 -3.47 6.43 22.19
N LEU A 114 -3.20 5.27 22.81
CA LEU A 114 -1.86 4.70 22.90
C LEU A 114 -1.26 4.40 21.53
N TRP A 115 -2.03 3.82 20.60
CA TRP A 115 -1.56 3.58 19.23
C TRP A 115 -1.32 4.87 18.45
N PHE A 116 -2.18 5.88 18.59
CA PHE A 116 -1.93 7.20 17.99
C PHE A 116 -0.63 7.81 18.51
N LYS A 117 -0.41 7.73 19.83
CA LYS A 117 0.86 8.17 20.43
C LYS A 117 2.06 7.42 19.83
N ARG A 118 1.98 6.09 19.70
CA ARG A 118 3.05 5.29 19.08
C ARG A 118 3.37 5.75 17.65
N PHE A 119 2.35 5.95 16.81
CA PHE A 119 2.55 6.42 15.45
C PHE A 119 3.17 7.82 15.40
N VAL A 120 2.76 8.73 16.29
CA VAL A 120 3.32 10.08 16.41
C VAL A 120 4.77 10.06 16.91
N ASP A 121 5.09 9.15 17.83
CA ASP A 121 6.45 8.92 18.33
C ASP A 121 7.35 8.20 17.29
N GLY A 122 6.77 7.78 16.15
CA GLY A 122 7.49 7.24 15.00
C GLY A 122 7.41 5.72 14.83
N ASP A 123 6.71 4.99 15.70
CA ASP A 123 6.51 3.54 15.53
C ASP A 123 5.69 3.27 14.25
N ILE A 124 6.09 2.25 13.49
CA ILE A 124 5.31 1.73 12.36
C ILE A 124 5.03 0.24 12.51
N ALA A 125 4.03 -0.25 11.76
CA ALA A 125 3.60 -1.65 11.79
C ALA A 125 3.73 -2.31 10.41
N GLY A 126 4.30 -3.49 10.32
CA GLY A 126 4.26 -4.32 9.12
C GLY A 126 3.06 -5.26 9.15
N ASN A 127 2.82 -6.04 8.08
CA ASN A 127 1.79 -7.07 8.07
C ASN A 127 2.37 -8.49 8.12
N ALA A 128 1.60 -9.45 8.62
CA ALA A 128 1.84 -10.89 8.47
C ALA A 128 0.50 -11.64 8.40
N TRP A 129 -0.03 -11.84 7.18
CA TRP A 129 -1.42 -12.27 6.97
C TRP A 129 -1.52 -13.62 6.25
N THR A 130 -0.79 -13.79 5.14
CA THR A 130 -0.86 -14.99 4.31
C THR A 130 -0.11 -16.15 4.95
N GLU A 131 -0.78 -17.28 5.16
CA GLU A 131 -0.17 -18.50 5.68
C GLU A 131 0.84 -19.10 4.67
N ILE A 132 1.86 -19.80 5.18
CA ILE A 132 2.76 -20.63 4.38
C ILE A 132 2.27 -22.07 4.33
N GLY A 133 2.40 -22.69 3.16
CA GLY A 133 2.16 -24.12 2.96
C GLY A 133 0.74 -24.44 2.48
N SER A 134 0.36 -25.72 2.59
CA SER A 134 -0.90 -26.23 2.05
C SER A 134 -2.07 -25.99 2.99
N VAL A 135 -2.54 -24.74 3.06
CA VAL A 135 -3.66 -24.32 3.90
C VAL A 135 -4.94 -24.29 3.06
N ALA A 136 -6.04 -24.89 3.53
CA ALA A 136 -7.31 -24.80 2.84
C ALA A 136 -7.83 -23.35 2.85
N ILE A 137 -8.62 -22.96 1.85
CA ILE A 137 -9.22 -21.62 1.80
C ILE A 137 -10.05 -21.40 3.08
N GLY A 138 -9.68 -20.38 3.86
CA GLY A 138 -10.37 -19.99 5.09
C GLY A 138 -9.79 -20.57 6.38
N ASP A 139 -8.85 -21.51 6.30
CA ASP A 139 -8.17 -22.04 7.49
C ASP A 139 -7.06 -21.08 7.98
N VAL A 140 -6.95 -20.95 9.30
CA VAL A 140 -5.92 -20.14 9.96
C VAL A 140 -5.06 -21.05 10.83
N ILE A 141 -3.81 -21.28 10.41
CA ILE A 141 -2.85 -22.14 11.13
C ILE A 141 -2.19 -21.36 12.25
N THR A 142 -1.90 -20.08 12.01
CA THR A 142 -1.27 -19.22 12.99
C THR A 142 -2.20 -19.00 14.19
N LYS A 143 -1.76 -19.42 15.39
CA LYS A 143 -2.59 -19.39 16.62
C LYS A 143 -2.05 -18.41 17.65
N VAL A 144 -2.98 -17.75 18.33
CA VAL A 144 -2.76 -17.02 19.58
C VAL A 144 -3.38 -17.83 20.72
N SER A 145 -2.57 -18.22 21.69
CA SER A 145 -2.96 -19.17 22.74
C SER A 145 -2.74 -18.60 24.14
N PRO A 146 -3.66 -18.84 25.10
CA PRO A 146 -3.42 -18.52 26.49
C PRO A 146 -2.21 -19.29 27.03
N HIS A 147 -1.38 -18.62 27.82
CA HIS A 147 -0.22 -19.20 28.49
C HIS A 147 -0.06 -18.57 29.88
N GLY A 148 -0.80 -19.11 30.86
CA GLY A 148 -0.94 -18.48 32.17
C GLY A 148 -1.66 -17.13 32.04
N ASP A 149 -1.05 -16.06 32.56
CA ASP A 149 -1.54 -14.68 32.44
C ASP A 149 -1.09 -13.98 31.14
N GLN A 150 -0.36 -14.69 30.27
CA GLN A 150 0.20 -14.18 29.02
C GLN A 150 -0.44 -14.85 27.80
N TRP A 151 -0.12 -14.33 26.61
CA TRP A 151 -0.51 -14.92 25.33
C TRP A 151 0.71 -15.23 24.48
N ARG A 152 0.66 -16.36 23.77
CA ARG A 152 1.73 -16.83 22.89
C ARG A 152 1.23 -16.94 21.47
N LEU A 153 2.02 -16.44 20.52
CA LEU A 153 1.77 -16.53 19.08
C LEU A 153 2.69 -17.57 18.46
N ASN A 154 2.09 -18.52 17.74
CA ASN A 154 2.79 -19.55 17.00
C ASN A 154 2.26 -19.65 15.56
N GLY A 155 3.17 -19.64 14.58
CA GLY A 155 2.82 -19.75 13.17
C GLY A 155 3.89 -19.24 12.23
N GLU A 156 3.61 -19.29 10.94
CA GLU A 156 4.53 -18.86 9.89
C GLU A 156 3.74 -18.20 8.75
N LYS A 157 4.14 -16.98 8.41
CA LYS A 157 3.45 -16.13 7.43
C LYS A 157 4.41 -15.72 6.30
N PHE A 158 3.92 -15.76 5.07
CA PHE A 158 4.62 -15.18 3.91
C PHE A 158 4.02 -13.84 3.53
N TYR A 159 4.68 -13.14 2.61
CA TYR A 159 4.28 -11.81 2.18
C TYR A 159 4.16 -10.84 3.36
N SER A 160 5.11 -10.94 4.30
CA SER A 160 5.18 -10.10 5.51
C SER A 160 5.69 -8.69 5.19
N THR A 161 5.06 -8.05 4.21
CA THR A 161 5.51 -6.83 3.55
C THR A 161 5.75 -5.71 4.56
N GLY A 162 6.95 -5.12 4.49
CA GLY A 162 7.37 -4.03 5.38
C GLY A 162 7.73 -4.43 6.79
N SER A 163 7.49 -5.68 7.21
CA SER A 163 7.68 -6.11 8.60
C SER A 163 9.14 -6.09 9.03
N LEU A 164 10.09 -6.24 8.11
CA LEU A 164 11.52 -6.08 8.37
C LEU A 164 11.91 -4.67 8.85
N PHE A 165 11.14 -3.66 8.45
CA PHE A 165 11.41 -2.25 8.78
C PHE A 165 10.64 -1.75 10.00
N SER A 166 9.74 -2.58 10.52
CA SER A 166 8.68 -2.14 11.41
C SER A 166 8.96 -2.43 12.87
N ASP A 167 8.44 -1.59 13.77
CA ASP A 167 8.55 -1.76 15.22
C ASP A 167 7.52 -2.79 15.73
N TRP A 168 6.40 -2.90 15.01
CA TRP A 168 5.32 -3.83 15.26
C TRP A 168 4.97 -4.67 14.01
N ILE A 169 4.31 -5.80 14.23
CA ILE A 169 3.72 -6.62 13.17
C ILE A 169 2.22 -6.81 13.48
N ASP A 170 1.36 -6.42 12.54
CA ASP A 170 -0.07 -6.76 12.49
C ASP A 170 -0.20 -8.20 11.94
N VAL A 171 -0.44 -9.16 12.84
CA VAL A 171 -0.53 -10.59 12.51
C VAL A 171 -1.99 -11.06 12.52
N TYR A 172 -2.48 -11.53 11.38
CA TYR A 172 -3.78 -12.22 11.33
C TYR A 172 -3.64 -13.65 11.88
N ALA A 173 -4.36 -13.96 12.94
CA ALA A 173 -4.27 -15.23 13.65
C ALA A 173 -5.64 -15.66 14.17
N GLN A 174 -5.73 -16.87 14.71
CA GLN A 174 -6.93 -17.36 15.38
C GLN A 174 -6.64 -17.70 16.84
N ARG A 175 -7.56 -17.34 17.72
CA ARG A 175 -7.50 -17.73 19.13
C ARG A 175 -7.72 -19.23 19.28
N SER A 176 -6.80 -19.92 19.96
CA SER A 176 -6.93 -21.36 20.17
C SER A 176 -8.01 -21.76 21.18
N ASP A 177 -8.38 -20.85 22.08
CA ASP A 177 -9.34 -21.10 23.16
C ASP A 177 -10.80 -20.83 22.74
N THR A 178 -11.01 -19.85 21.84
CA THR A 178 -12.36 -19.48 21.38
C THR A 178 -12.62 -19.82 19.91
N GLY A 179 -11.58 -20.06 19.11
CA GLY A 179 -11.68 -20.19 17.66
C GLY A 179 -11.94 -18.86 16.94
N GLY A 180 -11.96 -17.72 17.64
CA GLY A 180 -12.20 -16.40 17.06
C GLY A 180 -10.98 -15.86 16.31
N ASP A 181 -11.20 -15.28 15.14
CA ASP A 181 -10.16 -14.62 14.36
C ASP A 181 -9.78 -13.27 14.98
N VAL A 182 -8.48 -13.00 15.03
CA VAL A 182 -7.91 -11.82 15.68
C VAL A 182 -6.77 -11.23 14.87
N ILE A 183 -6.51 -9.96 15.13
CA ILE A 183 -5.24 -9.31 14.82
C ILE A 183 -4.42 -9.27 16.10
N ALA A 184 -3.27 -9.93 16.10
CA ALA A 184 -2.28 -9.82 17.17
C ALA A 184 -1.20 -8.84 16.74
N ALA A 185 -1.14 -7.68 17.40
CA ALA A 185 -0.06 -6.72 17.21
C ALA A 185 1.12 -7.09 18.12
N VAL A 186 2.24 -7.51 17.53
CA VAL A 186 3.42 -7.96 18.29
C VAL A 186 4.62 -7.06 18.03
N ARG A 187 5.47 -6.83 19.03
CA ARG A 187 6.75 -6.13 18.82
C ARG A 187 7.63 -6.97 17.90
N THR A 188 8.16 -6.38 16.84
CA THR A 188 9.00 -7.09 15.87
C THR A 188 10.28 -7.62 16.52
N ARG A 189 10.88 -6.83 17.42
CA ARG A 189 12.14 -7.16 18.09
C ARG A 189 11.88 -7.80 19.46
N GLN A 190 11.62 -9.11 19.45
CA GLN A 190 11.48 -9.91 20.66
C GLN A 190 11.98 -11.35 20.43
N PRO A 191 12.30 -12.10 21.51
CA PRO A 191 12.51 -13.54 21.40
C PRO A 191 11.30 -14.21 20.75
N GLY A 192 11.55 -15.19 19.88
CA GLY A 192 10.48 -15.95 19.22
C GLY A 192 9.99 -15.39 17.88
N ILE A 193 10.45 -14.21 17.44
CA ILE A 193 10.17 -13.70 16.09
C ILE A 193 11.42 -13.78 15.23
N VAL A 194 11.33 -14.48 14.09
CA VAL A 194 12.39 -14.59 13.09
C VAL A 194 11.84 -14.13 11.75
N GLN A 195 12.49 -13.15 11.14
CA GLN A 195 12.11 -12.62 9.82
C GLN A 195 13.19 -12.93 8.79
N SER A 196 12.76 -13.29 7.58
CA SER A 196 13.63 -13.60 6.45
C SER A 196 13.44 -12.57 5.34
N ASP A 197 14.54 -12.16 4.71
CA ASP A 197 14.53 -11.41 3.45
C ASP A 197 14.59 -12.38 2.25
N ASP A 198 13.56 -13.22 2.12
CA ASP A 198 13.47 -14.32 1.15
C ASP A 198 12.46 -14.06 0.01
N TRP A 199 12.05 -12.80 -0.17
CA TRP A 199 11.27 -12.38 -1.34
C TRP A 199 12.15 -12.34 -2.60
N ASP A 200 11.75 -13.08 -3.63
CA ASP A 200 12.50 -13.31 -4.87
C ASP A 200 11.79 -12.81 -6.15
N GLY A 201 10.72 -12.02 -6.01
CA GLY A 201 10.00 -11.46 -7.15
C GLY A 201 10.87 -10.57 -8.05
N PHE A 202 10.56 -10.57 -9.36
CA PHE A 202 11.36 -9.83 -10.36
C PHE A 202 11.20 -8.30 -10.29
N GLY A 203 10.13 -7.82 -9.66
CA GLY A 203 9.85 -6.41 -9.40
C GLY A 203 9.42 -6.22 -7.95
N GLN A 204 9.32 -4.96 -7.51
CA GLN A 204 9.09 -4.60 -6.11
C GLN A 204 10.06 -5.36 -5.18
N ARG A 205 11.35 -5.32 -5.53
CA ARG A 205 12.38 -6.22 -5.01
C ARG A 205 12.81 -5.90 -3.58
N THR A 206 12.49 -4.71 -3.09
CA THR A 206 12.99 -4.19 -1.80
C THR A 206 11.87 -3.83 -0.82
N THR A 207 10.68 -4.42 -1.00
CA THR A 207 9.51 -4.22 -0.13
C THR A 207 9.59 -4.93 1.22
N GLY A 208 10.56 -5.85 1.39
CA GLY A 208 10.67 -6.70 2.58
C GLY A 208 9.49 -7.66 2.72
N SER A 209 8.99 -8.23 1.62
CA SER A 209 7.81 -9.12 1.56
C SER A 209 8.11 -10.59 1.88
N GLY A 210 9.09 -10.87 2.71
CA GLY A 210 9.52 -12.23 3.02
C GLY A 210 8.70 -12.93 4.11
N THR A 211 9.29 -13.95 4.69
CA THR A 211 8.72 -14.80 5.73
C THR A 211 8.86 -14.19 7.13
N SER A 212 7.82 -14.29 7.95
CA SER A 212 7.88 -14.12 9.41
C SER A 212 7.48 -15.41 10.11
N ARG A 213 8.33 -15.89 11.03
CA ARG A 213 8.07 -17.05 11.91
C ARG A 213 7.87 -16.58 13.34
N PHE A 214 6.86 -17.14 13.98
CA PHE A 214 6.50 -16.87 15.36
C PHE A 214 6.60 -18.19 16.14
N ILE A 215 7.49 -18.21 17.13
CA ILE A 215 7.83 -19.37 17.97
C ILE A 215 7.68 -18.92 19.41
N ASP A 216 6.53 -19.22 20.01
CA ASP A 216 6.16 -18.79 21.36
C ASP A 216 6.36 -17.28 21.60
N ALA A 217 6.11 -16.46 20.57
CA ALA A 217 6.27 -15.00 20.65
C ALA A 217 5.26 -14.40 21.63
N ASP A 218 5.68 -13.45 22.45
CA ASP A 218 4.82 -12.78 23.42
C ASP A 218 3.81 -11.86 22.70
N VAL A 219 2.56 -11.90 23.17
CA VAL A 219 1.50 -10.99 22.77
C VAL A 219 0.89 -10.37 24.03
N GLU A 220 0.87 -9.03 24.12
CA GLU A 220 0.12 -8.38 25.19
C GLU A 220 -1.39 -8.50 24.95
N ALA A 221 -2.18 -8.79 26.00
CA ALA A 221 -3.62 -9.02 25.87
C ALA A 221 -4.37 -7.84 25.22
N GLU A 222 -3.93 -6.61 25.50
CA GLU A 222 -4.45 -5.37 24.91
C GLU A 222 -4.17 -5.23 23.39
N ASN A 223 -3.22 -5.99 22.87
CA ASN A 223 -2.83 -6.01 21.47
C ASN A 223 -3.47 -7.18 20.69
N ILE A 224 -4.38 -7.93 21.33
CA ILE A 224 -5.24 -8.92 20.69
C ILE A 224 -6.56 -8.24 20.35
N ILE A 225 -6.74 -7.95 19.06
CA ILE A 225 -7.85 -7.18 18.54
C ILE A 225 -8.80 -8.13 17.80
N ASP A 226 -10.09 -8.08 18.12
CA ASP A 226 -11.09 -8.86 17.41
C ASP A 226 -11.16 -8.44 15.93
N PHE A 227 -10.95 -9.40 15.02
CA PHE A 227 -10.96 -9.14 13.59
C PHE A 227 -12.32 -8.62 13.10
N ALA A 228 -13.43 -9.00 13.76
CA ALA A 228 -14.76 -8.52 13.43
C ALA A 228 -14.94 -7.01 13.65
N THR A 229 -14.06 -6.38 14.44
CA THR A 229 -14.07 -4.94 14.69
C THR A 229 -13.25 -4.12 13.70
N ARG A 230 -12.53 -4.79 12.78
CA ARG A 230 -11.67 -4.13 11.79
C ARG A 230 -12.50 -3.29 10.81
N PHE A 231 -11.91 -2.20 10.33
CA PHE A 231 -12.57 -1.29 9.40
C PHE A 231 -13.09 -1.98 8.12
N LYS A 232 -14.34 -1.69 7.74
CA LYS A 232 -15.10 -2.44 6.72
C LYS A 232 -14.57 -2.29 5.28
N TYR A 233 -13.91 -1.17 4.96
CA TYR A 233 -13.32 -0.90 3.63
C TYR A 233 -11.84 -1.31 3.53
N GLN A 234 -11.36 -2.22 4.39
CA GLN A 234 -9.95 -2.63 4.43
C GLN A 234 -9.41 -3.14 3.10
N THR A 235 -10.23 -3.88 2.36
CA THR A 235 -9.83 -4.49 1.10
C THR A 235 -9.63 -3.41 0.03
N ALA A 236 -10.57 -2.46 -0.09
CA ALA A 236 -10.43 -1.27 -0.90
C ALA A 236 -9.20 -0.45 -0.50
N PHE A 237 -8.97 -0.23 0.80
CA PHE A 237 -7.81 0.52 1.30
C PHE A 237 -6.49 -0.11 0.85
N TYR A 238 -6.35 -1.41 1.07
CA TYR A 238 -5.20 -2.19 0.65
C TYR A 238 -4.97 -2.13 -0.86
N GLN A 239 -6.04 -2.09 -1.65
CA GLN A 239 -5.98 -1.91 -3.10
C GLN A 239 -5.58 -0.49 -3.49
N LEU A 240 -6.08 0.53 -2.80
CA LEU A 240 -5.75 1.94 -3.06
C LEU A 240 -4.26 2.23 -2.87
N VAL A 241 -3.59 1.59 -1.90
CA VAL A 241 -2.12 1.70 -1.76
C VAL A 241 -1.40 1.19 -3.02
N LEU A 242 -1.87 0.08 -3.60
CA LEU A 242 -1.30 -0.47 -4.83
C LEU A 242 -1.59 0.43 -6.05
N LEU A 243 -2.76 1.07 -6.10
CA LEU A 243 -3.12 2.03 -7.16
C LEU A 243 -2.26 3.29 -7.08
N ALA A 244 -2.05 3.84 -5.88
CA ALA A 244 -1.13 4.94 -5.64
C ALA A 244 0.31 4.57 -6.06
N THR A 245 0.73 3.35 -5.73
CA THR A 245 2.04 2.82 -6.14
C THR A 245 2.17 2.74 -7.67
N LEU A 246 1.15 2.23 -8.38
CA LEU A 246 1.13 2.18 -9.84
C LEU A 246 1.17 3.58 -10.48
N ALA A 247 0.37 4.52 -9.98
CA ALA A 247 0.38 5.89 -10.48
C ALA A 247 1.76 6.56 -10.30
N GLY A 248 2.40 6.38 -9.14
CA GLY A 248 3.77 6.87 -8.92
C GLY A 248 4.81 6.21 -9.82
N ILE A 249 4.71 4.90 -10.08
CA ILE A 249 5.55 4.22 -11.10
C ILE A 249 5.36 4.88 -12.48
N GLY A 250 4.11 5.19 -12.85
CA GLY A 250 3.80 5.92 -14.08
C GLY A 250 4.49 7.28 -14.16
N ARG A 251 4.38 8.09 -13.10
CA ARG A 251 5.06 9.39 -13.00
C ARG A 251 6.58 9.26 -13.09
N ALA A 252 7.16 8.25 -12.43
CA ALA A 252 8.60 7.98 -12.48
C ALA A 252 9.05 7.57 -13.89
N ALA A 253 8.27 6.73 -14.58
CA ALA A 253 8.55 6.33 -15.96
C ALA A 253 8.50 7.53 -16.91
N LEU A 254 7.47 8.38 -16.79
CA LEU A 254 7.33 9.61 -17.58
C LEU A 254 8.51 10.57 -17.35
N ARG A 255 8.85 10.84 -16.10
CA ARG A 255 10.00 11.69 -15.72
C ARG A 255 11.28 11.18 -16.35
N ASP A 256 11.54 9.88 -16.21
CA ASP A 256 12.78 9.27 -16.68
C ASP A 256 12.87 9.27 -18.21
N VAL A 257 11.80 8.91 -18.93
CA VAL A 257 11.81 8.94 -20.41
C VAL A 257 11.96 10.37 -20.92
N ALA A 258 11.29 11.35 -20.32
CA ALA A 258 11.41 12.75 -20.71
C ALA A 258 12.84 13.27 -20.49
N HIS A 259 13.49 12.91 -19.38
CA HIS A 259 14.89 13.24 -19.12
C HIS A 259 15.81 12.59 -20.16
N GLN A 260 15.64 11.30 -20.42
CA GLN A 260 16.49 10.56 -21.36
C GLN A 260 16.34 11.06 -22.81
N VAL A 261 15.13 11.44 -23.24
CA VAL A 261 14.87 12.08 -24.55
C VAL A 261 15.56 13.44 -24.65
N ARG A 262 15.49 14.26 -23.61
CA ARG A 262 16.09 15.60 -23.58
C ARG A 262 17.61 15.56 -23.67
N GLU A 263 18.25 14.64 -22.95
CA GLU A 263 19.71 14.52 -22.90
C GLU A 263 20.30 13.76 -24.10
N ARG A 264 19.47 13.11 -24.92
CA ARG A 264 19.94 12.25 -26.01
C ARG A 264 20.53 13.05 -27.16
N LYS A 265 21.84 12.87 -27.36
CA LYS A 265 22.60 13.45 -28.49
C LYS A 265 22.62 12.58 -29.75
N ARG A 266 22.46 11.26 -29.61
CA ARG A 266 22.54 10.32 -30.75
C ARG A 266 21.23 10.31 -31.53
N ILE A 267 21.29 10.73 -32.79
CA ILE A 267 20.16 10.72 -33.74
C ILE A 267 20.23 9.56 -34.73
N TYR A 268 19.14 9.34 -35.46
CA TYR A 268 19.05 8.40 -36.58
C TYR A 268 18.97 9.17 -37.89
N SER A 269 19.61 8.67 -38.95
CA SER A 269 19.58 9.30 -40.29
C SER A 269 18.19 9.35 -40.91
N HIS A 270 17.29 8.47 -40.45
CA HIS A 270 15.89 8.40 -40.85
C HIS A 270 14.95 9.03 -39.78
N GLY A 271 15.48 9.81 -38.85
CA GLY A 271 14.68 10.60 -37.91
C GLY A 271 14.17 11.90 -38.54
N ASN A 272 13.19 12.54 -37.91
CA ASN A 272 12.53 13.74 -38.44
C ASN A 272 13.14 15.06 -37.92
N ALA A 273 14.16 15.01 -37.07
CA ALA A 273 14.76 16.19 -36.46
C ALA A 273 16.27 16.05 -36.20
N GLN A 274 16.94 17.20 -36.02
CA GLN A 274 18.36 17.28 -35.67
C GLN A 274 18.64 16.88 -34.20
N HIS A 275 17.61 16.89 -33.36
CA HIS A 275 17.67 16.47 -31.97
C HIS A 275 16.48 15.56 -31.66
N VAL A 276 16.71 14.49 -30.88
CA VAL A 276 15.65 13.51 -30.54
C VAL A 276 14.49 14.17 -29.79
N SER A 277 14.79 15.17 -28.94
CA SER A 277 13.78 15.96 -28.24
C SER A 277 12.89 16.81 -29.14
N GLN A 278 13.27 17.00 -30.41
CA GLN A 278 12.52 17.75 -31.41
C GLN A 278 11.88 16.82 -32.46
N ASP A 279 12.08 15.51 -32.37
CA ASP A 279 11.46 14.55 -33.29
C ASP A 279 9.96 14.39 -32.95
N SER A 280 9.08 14.68 -33.91
CA SER A 280 7.63 14.67 -33.70
C SER A 280 7.08 13.30 -33.30
N GLN A 281 7.67 12.21 -33.80
CA GLN A 281 7.24 10.85 -33.46
C GLN A 281 7.67 10.48 -32.04
N VAL A 282 8.85 10.93 -31.61
CA VAL A 282 9.30 10.74 -30.23
C VAL A 282 8.47 11.58 -29.26
N GLN A 283 8.16 12.83 -29.63
CA GLN A 283 7.25 13.68 -28.86
C GLN A 283 5.85 13.06 -28.75
N GLN A 284 5.35 12.43 -29.81
CA GLN A 284 4.09 11.70 -29.77
C GLN A 284 4.13 10.56 -28.73
N VAL A 285 5.18 9.71 -28.74
CA VAL A 285 5.32 8.63 -27.75
C VAL A 285 5.32 9.17 -26.32
N VAL A 286 6.13 10.21 -26.04
CA VAL A 286 6.18 10.82 -24.70
C VAL A 286 4.84 11.46 -24.31
N GLY A 287 4.14 12.08 -25.26
CA GLY A 287 2.81 12.66 -25.06
C GLY A 287 1.74 11.61 -24.76
N GLU A 288 1.76 10.47 -25.44
CA GLU A 288 0.87 9.34 -25.17
C GLU A 288 1.15 8.75 -23.77
N ILE A 289 2.41 8.56 -23.40
CA ILE A 289 2.80 8.13 -22.04
C ILE A 289 2.26 9.12 -21.00
N ALA A 290 2.42 10.43 -21.24
CA ALA A 290 1.91 11.46 -20.34
C ALA A 290 0.38 11.39 -20.17
N ALA A 291 -0.37 11.16 -21.25
CA ALA A 291 -1.82 11.00 -21.20
C ALA A 291 -2.25 9.73 -20.45
N LEU A 292 -1.55 8.61 -20.64
CA LEU A 292 -1.80 7.36 -19.89
C LEU A 292 -1.57 7.55 -18.39
N VAL A 293 -0.47 8.20 -18.01
CA VAL A 293 -0.12 8.49 -16.61
C VAL A 293 -1.14 9.43 -15.98
N TYR A 294 -1.54 10.49 -16.69
CA TYR A 294 -2.58 11.43 -16.23
C TYR A 294 -3.89 10.71 -15.92
N ALA A 295 -4.37 9.85 -16.84
CA ALA A 295 -5.61 9.11 -16.66
C ALA A 295 -5.51 8.11 -15.48
N ALA A 296 -4.35 7.48 -15.30
CA ALA A 296 -4.10 6.55 -14.20
C ALA A 296 -4.08 7.24 -12.83
N GLU A 297 -3.37 8.37 -12.72
CA GLU A 297 -3.31 9.18 -11.48
C GLU A 297 -4.69 9.73 -11.10
N ALA A 298 -5.42 10.31 -12.06
CA ALA A 298 -6.78 10.80 -11.84
C ALA A 298 -7.72 9.67 -11.36
N SER A 299 -7.57 8.46 -11.92
CA SER A 299 -8.36 7.29 -11.53
C SER A 299 -8.02 6.82 -10.11
N ALA A 300 -6.73 6.77 -9.75
CA ALA A 300 -6.28 6.40 -8.42
C ALA A 300 -6.78 7.38 -7.34
N LEU A 301 -6.65 8.68 -7.57
CA LEU A 301 -7.12 9.72 -6.65
C LEU A 301 -8.64 9.75 -6.53
N ARG A 302 -9.38 9.55 -7.64
CA ARG A 302 -10.83 9.45 -7.62
C ARG A 302 -11.29 8.27 -6.76
N ALA A 303 -10.63 7.13 -6.88
CA ALA A 303 -10.99 5.91 -6.13
C ALA A 303 -10.74 6.02 -4.62
N ALA A 304 -9.94 6.99 -4.15
CA ALA A 304 -9.75 7.25 -2.73
C ALA A 304 -10.94 7.99 -2.08
N GLN A 305 -11.74 8.73 -2.85
CA GLN A 305 -12.85 9.55 -2.33
C GLN A 305 -13.93 8.72 -1.61
N PRO A 306 -14.40 7.57 -2.16
CA PRO A 306 -15.35 6.72 -1.46
C PRO A 306 -14.81 6.12 -0.17
N ALA A 307 -13.51 5.82 -0.07
CA ALA A 307 -12.93 5.34 1.18
C ALA A 307 -12.99 6.40 2.28
N GLN A 308 -12.79 7.70 1.94
CA GLN A 308 -13.04 8.79 2.89
C GLN A 308 -14.51 8.84 3.34
N ARG A 309 -15.46 8.62 2.41
CA ARG A 309 -16.87 8.57 2.78
C ARG A 309 -17.17 7.39 3.70
N ALA A 310 -16.58 6.22 3.46
CA ALA A 310 -16.72 5.05 4.32
C ALA A 310 -16.16 5.31 5.73
N TYR A 311 -14.98 5.93 5.82
CA TYR A 311 -14.41 6.39 7.09
C TYR A 311 -15.35 7.31 7.86
N LEU A 312 -15.96 8.31 7.21
CA LEU A 312 -16.87 9.24 7.89
C LEU A 312 -18.20 8.58 8.27
N ALA A 313 -18.74 7.73 7.39
CA ALA A 313 -19.99 7.01 7.62
C ALA A 313 -19.89 6.04 8.80
N ARG A 314 -18.70 5.48 9.08
CA ARG A 314 -18.45 4.67 10.29
C ARG A 314 -18.87 5.38 11.58
N PHE A 315 -18.78 6.71 11.63
CA PHE A 315 -19.07 7.54 12.81
C PHE A 315 -20.41 8.27 12.74
N SER A 316 -21.25 8.02 11.72
CA SER A 316 -22.54 8.69 11.59
C SER A 316 -23.63 8.09 12.49
N GLY A 317 -23.47 6.83 12.90
CA GLY A 317 -24.53 6.05 13.56
C GLY A 317 -25.62 5.54 12.61
N ASP A 318 -25.41 5.65 11.30
CA ASP A 318 -26.31 5.19 10.25
C ASP A 318 -25.69 3.99 9.51
N ASP A 319 -26.13 2.78 9.87
CA ASP A 319 -25.63 1.52 9.32
C ASP A 319 -25.84 1.40 7.80
N ALA A 320 -26.94 1.95 7.27
CA ALA A 320 -27.25 1.90 5.84
C ALA A 320 -26.30 2.80 5.05
N LEU A 321 -26.05 4.01 5.56
CA LEU A 321 -25.06 4.93 4.98
C LEU A 321 -23.64 4.34 5.03
N GLU A 322 -23.27 3.70 6.15
CA GLU A 322 -21.99 3.01 6.29
C GLU A 322 -21.86 1.89 5.25
N GLN A 323 -22.88 1.04 5.11
CA GLN A 323 -22.88 -0.05 4.12
C GLN A 323 -22.73 0.48 2.69
N GLU A 324 -23.53 1.47 2.30
CA GLU A 324 -23.46 2.08 0.95
C GLU A 324 -22.05 2.64 0.67
N ALA A 325 -21.46 3.36 1.63
CA ALA A 325 -20.15 3.95 1.47
C ALA A 325 -19.04 2.89 1.34
N ASN A 326 -19.13 1.77 2.09
CA ASN A 326 -18.19 0.65 1.97
C ASN A 326 -18.32 -0.07 0.61
N VAL A 327 -19.55 -0.33 0.14
CA VAL A 327 -19.78 -0.87 -1.21
C VAL A 327 -19.15 0.03 -2.27
N ALA A 328 -19.34 1.35 -2.16
CA ALA A 328 -18.76 2.30 -3.09
C ALA A 328 -17.22 2.29 -3.07
N ALA A 329 -16.58 2.12 -1.91
CA ALA A 329 -15.13 2.00 -1.78
C ALA A 329 -14.59 0.74 -2.48
N GLU A 330 -15.24 -0.40 -2.31
CA GLU A 330 -14.85 -1.64 -2.98
C GLU A 330 -15.03 -1.56 -4.51
N ILE A 331 -16.17 -1.04 -4.98
CA ILE A 331 -16.45 -0.96 -6.42
C ILE A 331 -15.54 0.05 -7.11
N GLU A 332 -15.32 1.25 -6.56
CA GLU A 332 -14.49 2.27 -7.21
C GLU A 332 -13.01 1.88 -7.18
N SER A 333 -12.51 1.25 -6.11
CA SER A 333 -11.15 0.71 -6.08
C SER A 333 -10.98 -0.42 -7.10
N ALA A 334 -12.00 -1.27 -7.31
CA ALA A 334 -11.98 -2.31 -8.34
C ALA A 334 -11.99 -1.75 -9.76
N LYS A 335 -12.81 -0.73 -10.05
CA LYS A 335 -12.80 -0.01 -11.34
C LYS A 335 -11.43 0.58 -11.64
N ALA A 336 -10.86 1.28 -10.66
CA ALA A 336 -9.52 1.87 -10.79
C ALA A 336 -8.45 0.79 -10.99
N GLN A 337 -8.54 -0.36 -10.32
CA GLN A 337 -7.60 -1.46 -10.52
C GLN A 337 -7.60 -2.01 -11.94
N VAL A 338 -8.77 -2.16 -12.56
CA VAL A 338 -8.87 -2.63 -13.95
C VAL A 338 -8.14 -1.67 -14.89
N VAL A 339 -8.42 -0.37 -14.79
CA VAL A 339 -7.88 0.63 -15.73
C VAL A 339 -6.43 1.01 -15.43
N VAL A 340 -6.07 1.30 -14.17
CA VAL A 340 -4.72 1.76 -13.79
C VAL A 340 -3.68 0.68 -14.08
N SER A 341 -4.01 -0.59 -13.83
CA SER A 341 -3.10 -1.70 -14.13
C SER A 341 -2.75 -1.78 -15.62
N GLU A 342 -3.73 -1.59 -16.50
CA GLU A 342 -3.54 -1.60 -17.94
C GLU A 342 -2.72 -0.37 -18.40
N LEU A 343 -3.16 0.82 -18.00
CA LEU A 343 -2.56 2.09 -18.45
C LEU A 343 -1.08 2.18 -18.07
N ILE A 344 -0.72 1.83 -16.83
CA ILE A 344 0.66 1.90 -16.36
C ILE A 344 1.51 0.78 -16.98
N GLN A 345 0.96 -0.41 -17.18
CA GLN A 345 1.68 -1.46 -17.89
C GLN A 345 2.00 -1.06 -19.33
N ARG A 346 1.05 -0.42 -20.02
CA ARG A 346 1.27 0.12 -21.37
C ARG A 346 2.31 1.24 -21.33
N ALA A 347 2.14 2.25 -20.48
CA ALA A 347 3.08 3.37 -20.37
C ALA A 347 4.53 2.91 -20.13
N THR A 348 4.71 1.92 -19.24
CA THR A 348 6.03 1.38 -18.93
C THR A 348 6.63 0.50 -20.02
N THR A 349 5.81 0.01 -20.95
CA THR A 349 6.25 -0.72 -22.15
C THR A 349 6.60 0.26 -23.27
N GLU A 350 5.72 1.23 -23.52
CA GLU A 350 5.85 2.21 -24.60
C GLU A 350 7.04 3.16 -24.42
N LEU A 351 7.55 3.33 -23.18
CA LEU A 351 8.74 4.16 -22.94
C LEU A 351 9.93 3.74 -23.80
N PHE A 352 10.08 2.44 -24.10
CA PHE A 352 11.17 1.91 -24.91
C PHE A 352 11.05 2.28 -26.41
N ASN A 353 9.88 2.72 -26.86
CA ASN A 353 9.67 3.21 -28.22
C ASN A 353 10.19 4.64 -28.42
N ALA A 354 10.52 5.38 -27.33
CA ALA A 354 11.05 6.73 -27.42
C ALA A 354 12.55 6.78 -27.76
N LEU A 355 13.38 5.82 -27.29
CA LEU A 355 14.84 5.88 -27.47
C LEU A 355 15.46 4.56 -27.98
N GLY A 356 14.65 3.52 -28.19
CA GLY A 356 15.04 2.24 -28.78
C GLY A 356 16.09 1.49 -27.96
N ALA A 357 17.03 0.82 -28.63
CA ALA A 357 18.02 -0.06 -27.99
C ALA A 357 18.94 0.60 -26.94
N SER A 358 18.95 1.93 -26.82
CA SER A 358 19.69 2.60 -25.74
C SER A 358 19.01 2.51 -24.38
N ASP A 359 17.70 2.23 -24.35
CA ASP A 359 16.93 2.12 -23.12
C ASP A 359 17.09 0.78 -22.42
N THR A 360 17.53 -0.23 -23.17
CA THR A 360 17.75 -1.58 -22.67
C THR A 360 19.09 -1.73 -21.94
N ARG A 361 19.85 -0.64 -21.75
CA ARG A 361 21.10 -0.68 -20.97
C ARG A 361 20.78 -0.87 -19.49
N VAL A 362 21.32 -1.94 -18.90
CA VAL A 362 21.16 -2.29 -17.48
C VAL A 362 21.42 -1.11 -16.54
N GLY A 363 22.46 -0.31 -16.82
CA GLY A 363 22.83 0.84 -15.98
C GLY A 363 21.79 1.97 -15.93
N LYS A 364 20.82 2.03 -16.87
CA LYS A 364 19.69 2.96 -16.79
C LYS A 364 18.53 2.41 -15.95
N SER A 365 18.43 1.09 -15.85
CA SER A 365 17.37 0.35 -15.15
C SER A 365 15.95 0.82 -15.49
N LEU A 366 15.67 1.19 -16.74
CA LEU A 366 14.33 1.65 -17.15
C LEU A 366 13.29 0.52 -17.12
N ASP A 367 13.74 -0.72 -17.26
CA ASP A 367 12.95 -1.94 -17.13
C ASP A 367 12.34 -2.09 -15.72
N ARG A 368 12.93 -1.45 -14.70
CA ARG A 368 12.40 -1.48 -13.32
C ARG A 368 10.98 -0.98 -13.23
N HIS A 369 10.61 0.02 -14.04
CA HIS A 369 9.26 0.59 -14.03
C HIS A 369 8.25 -0.46 -14.46
N TRP A 370 8.52 -1.16 -15.55
CA TRP A 370 7.69 -2.25 -16.05
C TRP A 370 7.64 -3.42 -15.06
N ARG A 371 8.81 -3.84 -14.54
CA ARG A 371 8.90 -4.96 -13.59
C ARG A 371 8.10 -4.66 -12.33
N ASN A 372 8.29 -3.49 -11.73
CA ASN A 372 7.60 -3.07 -10.53
C ASN A 372 6.09 -2.94 -10.78
N ALA A 373 5.66 -2.31 -11.89
CA ALA A 373 4.25 -2.19 -12.23
C ALA A 373 3.60 -3.57 -12.43
N ARG A 374 4.29 -4.49 -13.10
CA ARG A 374 3.79 -5.85 -13.34
C ARG A 374 3.68 -6.64 -12.05
N THR A 375 4.62 -6.49 -11.11
CA THR A 375 4.52 -7.11 -9.79
C THR A 375 3.35 -6.55 -8.99
N VAL A 376 3.19 -5.23 -8.93
CA VAL A 376 2.07 -4.59 -8.18
C VAL A 376 0.72 -5.00 -8.75
N SER A 377 0.55 -4.95 -10.08
CA SER A 377 -0.71 -5.31 -10.75
C SER A 377 -1.04 -6.81 -10.69
N SER A 378 -0.09 -7.66 -10.31
CA SER A 378 -0.28 -9.09 -10.10
C SER A 378 -0.66 -9.47 -8.68
N HIS A 379 -0.67 -8.54 -7.71
CA HIS A 379 -0.96 -8.84 -6.31
C HIS A 379 -2.34 -9.51 -6.13
N ASN A 380 -3.35 -9.10 -6.89
CA ASN A 380 -4.65 -9.76 -6.97
C ASN A 380 -5.10 -9.86 -8.43
N PRO A 381 -5.67 -10.99 -8.87
CA PRO A 381 -6.03 -11.15 -10.28
C PRO A 381 -7.09 -10.14 -10.73
N VAL A 382 -6.70 -9.24 -11.64
CA VAL A 382 -7.56 -8.18 -12.21
C VAL A 382 -8.84 -8.74 -12.85
N ILE A 383 -8.80 -9.98 -13.36
CA ILE A 383 -9.95 -10.65 -13.95
C ILE A 383 -11.14 -10.77 -12.99
N TYR A 384 -10.88 -11.01 -11.70
CA TYR A 384 -11.94 -11.12 -10.71
C TYR A 384 -12.55 -9.75 -10.39
N LYS A 385 -11.75 -8.70 -10.49
CA LYS A 385 -12.17 -7.32 -10.28
C LYS A 385 -13.08 -6.84 -11.41
N ALA A 386 -12.72 -7.14 -12.65
CA ALA A 386 -13.58 -6.89 -13.80
C ALA A 386 -14.93 -7.61 -13.65
N ARG A 387 -14.92 -8.88 -13.22
CA ARG A 387 -16.15 -9.64 -12.95
C ARG A 387 -17.01 -8.99 -11.86
N ILE A 388 -16.41 -8.63 -10.72
CA ILE A 388 -17.13 -7.98 -9.60
C ILE A 388 -17.77 -6.66 -10.05
N VAL A 389 -17.03 -5.83 -10.78
CA VAL A 389 -17.56 -4.57 -11.31
C VAL A 389 -18.70 -4.81 -12.29
N GLY A 390 -18.56 -5.80 -13.19
CA GLY A 390 -19.61 -6.16 -14.14
C GLY A 390 -20.90 -6.64 -13.44
N ASP A 391 -20.76 -7.52 -12.46
CA ASP A 391 -21.88 -8.05 -11.68
C ASP A 391 -22.61 -6.96 -10.88
N TRP A 392 -21.87 -6.04 -10.26
CA TRP A 392 -22.44 -4.86 -9.62
C TRP A 392 -23.21 -3.97 -10.60
N VAL A 393 -22.63 -3.66 -11.77
CA VAL A 393 -23.26 -2.78 -12.76
C VAL A 393 -24.53 -3.37 -13.36
N ILE A 394 -24.56 -4.70 -13.56
CA ILE A 394 -25.70 -5.39 -14.18
C ILE A 394 -26.78 -5.73 -13.15
N ASN A 395 -26.38 -6.30 -12.01
CA ASN A 395 -27.27 -6.93 -11.06
C ASN A 395 -27.37 -6.19 -9.72
N GLY A 396 -26.52 -5.19 -9.45
CA GLY A 396 -26.43 -4.55 -8.13
C GLY A 396 -25.93 -5.48 -7.03
N THR A 397 -25.22 -6.57 -7.39
CA THR A 397 -24.73 -7.55 -6.42
C THR A 397 -23.57 -6.98 -5.62
N GLU A 398 -23.71 -6.97 -4.29
CA GLU A 398 -22.67 -6.44 -3.40
C GLU A 398 -21.32 -7.18 -3.57
N PRO A 399 -20.20 -6.44 -3.55
CA PRO A 399 -18.88 -7.03 -3.67
C PRO A 399 -18.45 -7.78 -2.40
N PRO A 400 -17.51 -8.74 -2.50
CA PRO A 400 -16.91 -9.36 -1.33
C PRO A 400 -15.94 -8.42 -0.60
N PHE A 401 -16.10 -8.29 0.73
CA PHE A 401 -15.34 -7.35 1.57
C PHE A 401 -14.09 -7.93 2.24
N VAL A 402 -13.97 -9.25 2.34
CA VAL A 402 -12.78 -9.94 2.89
C VAL A 402 -12.38 -11.04 1.92
N TRP A 403 -11.09 -11.08 1.56
CA TRP A 403 -10.57 -12.09 0.63
C TRP A 403 -9.75 -13.12 1.37
N GLN A 404 -10.01 -14.39 1.09
CA GLN A 404 -9.29 -15.52 1.65
C GLN A 404 -8.41 -16.14 0.57
N ILE A 405 -7.20 -16.54 0.96
CA ILE A 405 -6.24 -17.23 0.11
C ILE A 405 -6.02 -18.63 0.70
N GLY A 406 -5.96 -19.65 -0.14
CA GLY A 406 -5.66 -21.02 0.25
C GLY A 406 -5.65 -21.94 -0.97
N ASN A 407 -5.34 -23.21 -0.74
CA ASN A 407 -5.38 -24.23 -1.76
C ASN A 407 -6.83 -24.60 -2.10
N GLY A 408 -7.09 -24.76 -3.40
CA GLY A 408 -8.31 -25.40 -3.87
C GLY A 408 -8.39 -26.86 -3.40
N PRO A 409 -9.59 -27.47 -3.42
CA PRO A 409 -9.74 -28.88 -3.10
C PRO A 409 -8.81 -29.72 -3.98
N GLN A 410 -8.13 -30.71 -3.39
CA GLN A 410 -7.29 -31.63 -4.17
C GLN A 410 -8.15 -32.29 -5.25
N HIS A 411 -7.72 -32.22 -6.50
CA HIS A 411 -8.35 -32.99 -7.57
C HIS A 411 -8.27 -34.47 -7.20
N LYS A 412 -9.43 -35.12 -7.10
CA LYS A 412 -9.54 -36.56 -6.84
C LYS A 412 -9.05 -37.37 -8.03
#